data_AF-A0A8J3Z8Q3-F1
#
_entry.id   AF-A0A8J3Z8Q3-F1
#
_cell.length_a   1.000
_cell.length_b   1.000
_cell.length_c   1.000
_cell.angle_alpha   90.00
_cell.angle_beta   90.00
_cell.angle_gamma   90.00
#
_symmetry.space_group_name_H-M   'P 1'
#
loop_
_entity.id
_entity.type
_entity.pdbx_description
1 polymer ?
#
loop_
_entity_poly.entity_id
_entity_poly.type
_entity_poly.pdbx_seq_one_letter_code
_entity_poly.pdbx_strand_id
1 'polypeptide(L)'
;MLVGSRRRRLLAFATILLFVIPQPACSSDSTGNLGGEPERTNAPDGLGVAASPPGSPDGAAPVAGNCNAIGTGNSVSCSFPASNAVISVQDTTVRAVWFNGSPSQLPTPPTFSSLGYPCGDWMDWLRGRTDMYFDGPEIDITLQGDSVGSVALTNVNMTVLRRSAQSTSGTWISCYYGGGTNAPFRIEVNTRTNKSTVANYDEDHNLGPERPMPPAFLSPDGNASVAGNVGVKSLDGYLYEGYITFVGVVNGKPWNHTVGSDDRPLRWISSTSYGGTDASYMWNRKTRKWTLGHTPYQE
;
A
#
# COMPACT_ATOMS: atom_id res chain seq x y z
N MET A 1 37.88 -29.23 -31.41
CA MET A 1 38.41 -28.00 -30.77
C MET A 1 37.60 -27.72 -29.53
N LEU A 2 38.24 -27.80 -28.36
CA LEU A 2 37.69 -27.53 -27.04
C LEU A 2 37.77 -26.03 -26.76
N VAL A 3 36.66 -25.38 -26.39
CA VAL A 3 36.69 -24.02 -25.82
C VAL A 3 35.85 -24.03 -24.54
N GLY A 4 36.54 -23.72 -23.44
CA GLY A 4 36.11 -23.96 -22.07
C GLY A 4 35.15 -22.91 -21.49
N SER A 5 34.24 -23.42 -20.68
CA SER A 5 33.32 -22.70 -19.80
C SER A 5 34.05 -22.22 -18.54
N ARG A 6 34.18 -20.89 -18.35
CA ARG A 6 34.60 -20.30 -17.07
C ARG A 6 33.37 -19.89 -16.26
N ARG A 7 33.05 -20.68 -15.23
CA ARG A 7 32.10 -20.30 -14.18
C ARG A 7 32.76 -19.30 -13.22
N ARG A 8 32.25 -18.06 -13.14
CA ARG A 8 32.55 -17.14 -12.03
C ARG A 8 31.46 -17.29 -10.97
N ARG A 9 31.85 -17.70 -9.76
CA ARG A 9 31.01 -17.63 -8.56
C ARG A 9 31.13 -16.21 -8.00
N LEU A 10 30.04 -15.46 -7.97
CA LEU A 10 29.92 -14.25 -7.15
C LEU A 10 29.38 -14.67 -5.77
N LEU A 11 30.18 -14.44 -4.73
CA LEU A 11 29.69 -14.41 -3.35
C LEU A 11 28.95 -13.08 -3.14
N ALA A 12 27.69 -13.14 -2.73
CA ALA A 12 26.95 -11.99 -2.23
C ALA A 12 27.28 -11.80 -0.75
N PHE A 13 27.88 -10.65 -0.40
CA PHE A 13 28.00 -10.19 0.98
C PHE A 13 26.66 -9.60 1.41
N ALA A 14 26.05 -10.17 2.45
CA ALA A 14 24.89 -9.61 3.11
C ALA A 14 25.36 -8.52 4.09
N THR A 15 25.22 -7.25 3.69
CA THR A 15 25.43 -6.11 4.59
C THR A 15 24.15 -5.91 5.41
N ILE A 16 24.23 -6.21 6.71
CA ILE A 16 23.17 -5.86 7.67
C ILE A 16 23.35 -4.38 8.01
N LEU A 17 22.51 -3.51 7.44
CA LEU A 17 22.38 -2.13 7.90
C LEU A 17 21.55 -2.11 9.18
N LEU A 18 22.21 -1.85 10.31
CA LEU A 18 21.56 -1.45 11.55
C LEU A 18 21.24 0.04 11.46
N PHE A 19 19.96 0.37 11.29
CA PHE A 19 19.49 1.75 11.39
C PHE A 19 19.49 2.18 12.86
N VAL A 20 20.31 3.18 13.18
CA VAL A 20 20.24 3.91 14.45
C VAL A 20 19.05 4.87 14.35
N ILE A 21 17.98 4.59 15.09
CA ILE A 21 16.81 5.45 15.17
C ILE A 21 17.21 6.70 15.99
N PRO A 22 17.06 7.94 15.46
CA PRO A 22 17.32 9.14 16.23
C PRO A 22 16.32 9.22 17.40
N GLN A 23 16.86 9.33 18.61
CA GLN A 23 16.06 9.59 19.81
C GLN A 23 15.52 11.02 19.73
N PRO A 24 14.22 11.27 19.99
CA PRO A 24 13.68 12.62 19.98
C PRO A 24 14.31 13.44 21.10
N ALA A 25 14.76 14.66 20.78
CA ALA A 25 15.22 15.62 21.77
C ALA A 25 13.99 16.23 22.48
N CYS A 26 13.79 15.96 23.78
CA CYS A 26 12.90 16.80 24.58
C CYS A 26 13.71 17.96 25.17
N SER A 27 13.27 19.20 24.93
CA SER A 27 13.79 20.38 25.63
C SER A 27 13.17 20.47 27.02
N SER A 28 14.01 20.61 28.04
CA SER A 28 13.58 21.00 29.38
C SER A 28 13.66 22.52 29.51
N ASP A 29 12.52 23.20 29.67
CA ASP A 29 12.52 24.52 30.28
C ASP A 29 12.66 24.34 31.80
N SER A 30 13.83 24.69 32.33
CA SER A 30 14.05 24.79 33.77
C SER A 30 14.37 26.24 34.14
N THR A 31 13.35 27.05 34.34
CA THR A 31 13.45 28.28 35.14
C THR A 31 13.16 27.92 36.59
N GLY A 32 14.21 27.68 37.39
CA GLY A 32 14.03 27.31 38.79
C GLY A 32 15.30 27.34 39.63
N ASN A 33 15.55 28.52 40.22
CA ASN A 33 16.25 28.77 41.50
C ASN A 33 17.55 28.02 41.80
N LEU A 34 18.66 28.76 41.66
CA LEU A 34 19.88 28.56 42.43
C LEU A 34 19.63 29.01 43.88
N GLY A 35 19.68 28.09 44.82
CA GLY A 35 19.61 28.38 46.26
C GLY A 35 20.49 27.43 47.07
N GLY A 36 21.65 27.93 47.49
CA GLY A 36 22.28 27.64 48.78
C GLY A 36 23.01 26.30 48.96
N GLU A 37 24.34 26.34 48.89
CA GLU A 37 25.21 25.48 49.70
C GLU A 37 24.95 25.71 51.20
N PRO A 38 25.16 24.68 52.03
CA PRO A 38 26.16 24.88 53.06
C PRO A 38 27.15 23.71 53.20
N GLU A 39 28.40 24.13 53.30
CA GLU A 39 29.55 23.50 53.95
C GLU A 39 29.20 22.75 55.25
N ARG A 40 29.68 21.51 55.41
CA ARG A 40 30.09 20.96 56.72
C ARG A 40 30.97 19.71 56.63
N THR A 41 31.80 19.62 57.66
CA THR A 41 33.07 18.91 57.86
C THR A 41 32.93 17.49 58.44
N ASN A 42 34.07 16.78 58.45
CA ASN A 42 34.32 15.36 58.76
C ASN A 42 33.84 14.79 60.12
N ALA A 43 33.71 13.45 60.12
CA ALA A 43 33.25 12.46 61.13
C ALA A 43 34.19 12.30 62.39
N PRO A 44 33.93 11.43 63.42
CA PRO A 44 33.73 9.95 63.31
C PRO A 44 32.81 9.22 64.35
N ASP A 45 32.57 7.93 64.04
CA ASP A 45 32.21 6.73 64.83
C ASP A 45 31.16 6.72 65.97
N GLY A 46 30.14 5.85 65.81
CA GLY A 46 29.24 5.39 66.87
C GLY A 46 28.35 4.22 66.43
N LEU A 47 28.48 3.08 67.12
CA LEU A 47 27.75 1.82 66.92
C LEU A 47 26.26 1.91 67.33
N GLY A 48 25.40 1.27 66.53
CA GLY A 48 24.20 0.57 67.02
C GLY A 48 22.84 1.27 66.84
N VAL A 49 21.96 0.61 66.06
CA VAL A 49 20.54 0.27 66.34
C VAL A 49 19.77 0.23 65.02
N ALA A 50 19.09 -0.89 64.77
CA ALA A 50 18.26 -1.15 63.61
C ALA A 50 17.07 -0.17 63.54
N ALA A 51 17.02 0.62 62.47
CA ALA A 51 15.86 1.44 62.12
C ALA A 51 15.03 0.71 61.05
N SER A 52 13.72 0.67 61.29
CA SER A 52 12.67 0.22 60.37
C SER A 52 12.80 0.88 58.98
N PRO A 53 12.35 0.22 57.89
CA PRO A 53 12.40 0.81 56.56
C PRO A 53 11.58 2.10 56.52
N PRO A 54 12.08 3.17 55.89
CA PRO A 54 11.32 4.40 55.72
C PRO A 54 10.09 4.11 54.84
N GLY A 55 8.95 4.66 55.26
CA GLY A 55 7.70 4.59 54.53
C GLY A 55 7.86 5.06 53.09
N SER A 56 7.10 4.43 52.19
CA SER A 56 6.92 4.90 50.81
C SER A 56 6.61 6.40 50.83
N PRO A 57 7.36 7.23 50.09
CA PRO A 57 6.97 8.60 49.88
C PRO A 57 5.71 8.60 49.01
N ASP A 58 4.57 8.79 49.65
CA ASP A 58 3.35 9.24 48.99
C ASP A 58 3.66 10.57 48.28
N GLY A 59 3.40 10.61 46.97
CA GLY A 59 3.27 11.85 46.23
C GLY A 59 4.54 12.39 45.55
N ALA A 60 5.35 11.54 44.93
CA ALA A 60 6.26 12.04 43.89
C ALA A 60 5.40 12.62 42.74
N ALA A 61 5.46 13.94 42.55
CA ALA A 61 4.81 14.61 41.43
C ALA A 61 5.32 13.97 40.12
N PRO A 62 4.44 13.68 39.15
CA PRO A 62 4.86 13.10 37.88
C PRO A 62 5.85 14.06 37.19
N VAL A 63 7.11 13.62 37.07
CA VAL A 63 8.13 14.36 36.33
C VAL A 63 7.83 14.18 34.85
N ALA A 64 7.31 15.22 34.20
CA ALA A 64 7.16 15.29 32.75
C ALA A 64 8.49 15.79 32.15
N GLY A 65 9.24 14.88 31.53
CA GLY A 65 10.51 15.20 30.86
C GLY A 65 11.25 13.91 30.47
N ASN A 66 12.09 14.00 29.42
CA ASN A 66 12.89 12.95 28.76
C ASN A 66 12.77 11.56 29.40
N CYS A 67 12.32 10.54 28.63
CA CYS A 67 12.03 9.17 29.08
C CYS A 67 13.22 8.38 29.69
N ASN A 68 14.28 9.06 30.12
CA ASN A 68 15.42 8.57 30.89
C ASN A 68 15.24 8.84 32.40
N ALA A 69 14.10 8.49 33.00
CA ALA A 69 14.01 8.49 34.47
C ALA A 69 14.77 7.28 35.02
N ILE A 70 15.90 7.52 35.69
CA ILE A 70 16.67 6.49 36.41
C ILE A 70 16.30 6.59 37.89
N GLY A 71 15.75 5.51 38.47
CA GLY A 71 15.36 5.40 39.88
C GLY A 71 14.11 4.53 40.10
N THR A 72 13.90 4.02 41.32
CA THR A 72 12.70 3.25 41.71
C THR A 72 11.54 4.18 42.08
N GLY A 73 10.33 3.92 41.56
CA GLY A 73 9.12 4.68 41.90
C GLY A 73 8.75 5.82 40.94
N ASN A 74 9.48 5.97 39.83
CA ASN A 74 9.15 6.96 38.80
C ASN A 74 8.09 6.42 37.83
N SER A 75 6.97 7.14 37.67
CA SER A 75 6.07 6.94 36.53
C SER A 75 6.47 7.90 35.40
N VAL A 76 7.09 7.38 34.34
CA VAL A 76 7.38 8.17 33.14
C VAL A 76 6.16 8.14 32.24
N SER A 77 5.53 9.29 32.05
CA SER A 77 4.50 9.47 31.01
C SER A 77 5.14 10.11 29.79
N CYS A 78 5.43 9.30 28.77
CA CYS A 78 5.92 9.80 27.49
C CYS A 78 4.70 10.13 26.61
N SER A 79 4.50 11.41 26.30
CA SER A 79 3.51 11.83 25.30
C SER A 79 4.21 12.02 23.96
N PHE A 80 3.96 11.10 23.02
CA PHE A 80 4.38 11.27 21.63
C PHE A 80 3.29 12.02 20.86
N PRO A 81 3.64 12.92 19.93
CA PRO A 81 2.64 13.48 19.04
C PRO A 81 1.99 12.34 18.24
N ALA A 82 0.70 12.50 17.92
CA ALA A 82 -0.01 11.51 17.12
C ALA A 82 0.64 11.39 15.74
N SER A 83 0.86 10.15 15.30
CA SER A 83 1.34 9.86 13.96
C SER A 83 0.17 9.91 12.96
N ASN A 84 0.43 10.50 11.80
CA ASN A 84 -0.40 10.51 10.60
C ASN A 84 0.03 9.44 9.58
N ALA A 85 0.94 8.53 9.96
CA ALA A 85 1.42 7.47 9.09
C ALA A 85 0.27 6.53 8.68
N VAL A 86 0.10 6.31 7.37
CA VAL A 86 -1.08 5.64 6.82
C VAL A 86 -0.76 4.88 5.53
N ILE A 87 -1.47 3.76 5.33
CA ILE A 87 -1.56 3.08 4.04
C ILE A 87 -2.98 3.31 3.52
N SER A 88 -3.09 3.97 2.37
CA SER A 88 -4.34 4.17 1.65
C SER A 88 -4.37 3.26 0.43
N VAL A 89 -5.51 2.62 0.19
CA VAL A 89 -5.75 1.76 -0.96
C VAL A 89 -6.96 2.32 -1.68
N GLN A 90 -6.80 2.66 -2.95
CA GLN A 90 -7.85 3.23 -3.76
C GLN A 90 -8.03 2.38 -5.02
N ASP A 91 -9.27 2.00 -5.26
CA ASP A 91 -9.69 1.38 -6.50
C ASP A 91 -9.95 2.48 -7.52
N THR A 92 -8.97 2.75 -8.37
CA THR A 92 -8.88 4.03 -9.09
C THR A 92 -9.14 3.92 -10.58
N THR A 93 -8.67 2.86 -11.26
CA THR A 93 -8.65 2.88 -12.72
C THR A 93 -9.06 1.56 -13.37
N VAL A 94 -9.97 1.72 -14.31
CA VAL A 94 -10.37 0.75 -15.31
C VAL A 94 -10.10 1.34 -16.69
N ARG A 95 -9.24 0.66 -17.45
CA ARG A 95 -8.93 1.03 -18.83
C ARG A 95 -9.96 0.48 -19.80
N ALA A 96 -10.35 -0.76 -19.59
CA ALA A 96 -11.33 -1.47 -20.38
C ALA A 96 -12.09 -2.48 -19.52
N VAL A 97 -13.28 -2.84 -19.98
CA VAL A 97 -14.12 -3.88 -19.39
C VAL A 97 -14.52 -4.85 -20.48
N TRP A 98 -14.36 -6.14 -20.22
CA TRP A 98 -14.90 -7.20 -21.05
C TRP A 98 -16.32 -7.55 -20.58
N PHE A 99 -17.27 -7.41 -21.49
CA PHE A 99 -18.64 -7.87 -21.31
C PHE A 99 -18.79 -9.30 -21.86
N ASN A 100 -19.27 -10.22 -21.04
CA ASN A 100 -19.54 -11.61 -21.43
C ASN A 100 -20.88 -11.74 -22.17
N GLY A 101 -20.93 -11.19 -23.39
CA GLY A 101 -22.09 -11.24 -24.27
C GLY A 101 -21.86 -10.52 -25.59
N SER A 102 -22.85 -10.56 -26.49
CA SER A 102 -22.77 -9.87 -27.78
C SER A 102 -23.01 -8.36 -27.62
N PRO A 103 -22.55 -7.53 -28.57
CA PRO A 103 -22.74 -6.09 -28.49
C PRO A 103 -24.20 -5.64 -28.39
N SER A 104 -25.12 -6.39 -29.02
CA SER A 104 -26.57 -6.15 -28.95
C SER A 104 -27.19 -6.35 -27.57
N GLN A 105 -26.49 -7.06 -26.68
CA GLN A 105 -26.91 -7.34 -25.31
C GLN A 105 -26.26 -6.38 -24.30
N LEU A 106 -25.42 -5.45 -24.76
CA LEU A 106 -24.76 -4.50 -23.88
C LEU A 106 -25.81 -3.68 -23.10
N PRO A 107 -25.71 -3.65 -21.77
CA PRO A 107 -26.65 -2.92 -20.94
C PRO A 107 -26.46 -1.41 -21.11
N THR A 108 -27.53 -0.66 -20.91
CA THR A 108 -27.46 0.81 -20.84
C THR A 108 -26.76 1.23 -19.54
N PRO A 109 -25.64 1.98 -19.60
CA PRO A 109 -24.98 2.45 -18.40
C PRO A 109 -25.76 3.58 -17.72
N PRO A 110 -25.54 3.84 -16.42
CA PRO A 110 -26.05 5.02 -15.74
C PRO A 110 -25.60 6.32 -16.41
N THR A 111 -26.30 7.41 -16.11
CA THR A 111 -25.83 8.75 -16.48
C THR A 111 -24.51 9.06 -15.77
N PHE A 112 -23.60 9.70 -16.49
CA PHE A 112 -22.30 10.14 -15.96
C PHE A 112 -22.10 11.62 -16.25
N SER A 113 -21.25 12.24 -15.43
CA SER A 113 -20.90 13.66 -15.48
C SER A 113 -19.52 13.88 -16.09
N SER A 114 -18.60 12.93 -15.94
CA SER A 114 -17.21 13.04 -16.40
C SER A 114 -17.09 12.96 -17.92
N LEU A 115 -16.51 14.00 -18.54
CA LEU A 115 -16.26 14.02 -19.99
C LEU A 115 -14.97 13.29 -20.40
N GLY A 116 -14.06 12.99 -19.48
CA GLY A 116 -12.78 12.32 -19.82
C GLY A 116 -12.72 10.87 -19.36
N TYR A 117 -13.57 10.49 -18.40
CA TYR A 117 -13.45 9.21 -17.71
C TYR A 117 -14.82 8.72 -17.21
N PRO A 118 -15.73 8.29 -18.11
CA PRO A 118 -17.08 7.89 -17.74
C PRO A 118 -17.10 6.67 -16.81
N CYS A 119 -16.10 5.79 -16.90
CA CYS A 119 -16.08 4.59 -16.07
C CYS A 119 -15.84 4.86 -14.58
N GLY A 120 -15.24 6.01 -14.22
CA GLY A 120 -15.17 6.44 -12.82
C GLY A 120 -16.58 6.56 -12.21
N ASP A 121 -17.51 7.19 -12.94
CA ASP A 121 -18.91 7.33 -12.52
C ASP A 121 -19.68 6.00 -12.59
N TRP A 122 -19.17 5.03 -13.34
CA TRP A 122 -19.79 3.72 -13.52
C TRP A 122 -19.20 2.61 -12.65
N MET A 123 -18.18 2.87 -11.83
CA MET A 123 -17.46 1.80 -11.12
C MET A 123 -18.37 0.90 -10.29
N ASP A 124 -19.28 1.48 -9.51
CA ASP A 124 -20.23 0.71 -8.70
C ASP A 124 -21.18 -0.11 -9.57
N TRP A 125 -21.65 0.46 -10.69
CA TRP A 125 -22.50 -0.26 -11.64
C TRP A 125 -21.76 -1.40 -12.32
N LEU A 126 -20.53 -1.17 -12.81
CA LEU A 126 -19.68 -2.18 -13.43
C LEU A 126 -19.37 -3.32 -12.43
N ARG A 127 -19.01 -2.99 -11.19
CA ARG A 127 -18.71 -3.98 -10.13
C ARG A 127 -19.94 -4.76 -9.67
N GLY A 128 -21.12 -4.14 -9.71
CA GLY A 128 -22.38 -4.78 -9.36
C GLY A 128 -22.83 -5.85 -10.36
N ARG A 129 -22.23 -5.89 -11.56
CA ARG A 129 -22.60 -6.82 -12.62
C ARG A 129 -21.72 -8.08 -12.62
N THR A 130 -22.35 -9.22 -12.88
CA THR A 130 -21.69 -10.54 -12.95
C THR A 130 -21.19 -10.89 -14.37
N ASP A 131 -21.61 -10.12 -15.36
CA ASP A 131 -21.25 -10.26 -16.78
C ASP A 131 -20.15 -9.28 -17.22
N MET A 132 -19.62 -8.46 -16.30
CA MET A 132 -18.55 -7.49 -16.55
C MET A 132 -17.25 -7.93 -15.87
N TYR A 133 -16.16 -7.91 -16.63
CA TYR A 133 -14.82 -8.32 -16.17
C TYR A 133 -13.82 -7.21 -16.50
N PHE A 134 -13.11 -6.71 -15.50
CA PHE A 134 -12.12 -5.67 -15.67
C PHE A 134 -10.85 -6.19 -16.35
N ASP A 135 -10.21 -5.37 -17.16
CA ASP A 135 -8.95 -5.68 -17.87
C ASP A 135 -7.74 -5.71 -16.92
N GLY A 136 -7.73 -6.70 -16.02
CA GLY A 136 -6.90 -6.69 -14.82
C GLY A 136 -7.35 -5.61 -13.81
N PRO A 137 -7.52 -5.92 -12.52
CA PRO A 137 -7.72 -4.87 -11.53
C PRO A 137 -6.43 -4.06 -11.42
N GLU A 138 -6.54 -2.74 -11.56
CA GLU A 138 -5.49 -1.78 -11.22
C GLU A 138 -5.90 -1.10 -9.91
N ILE A 139 -5.11 -1.32 -8.87
CA ILE A 139 -5.37 -0.74 -7.55
C ILE A 139 -4.21 0.16 -7.18
N ASP A 140 -4.48 1.43 -6.94
CA ASP A 140 -3.49 2.36 -6.45
C ASP A 140 -3.34 2.23 -4.94
N ILE A 141 -2.10 2.34 -4.51
CA ILE A 141 -1.72 2.34 -3.11
C ILE A 141 -0.85 3.55 -2.83
N THR A 142 -1.10 4.20 -1.69
CA THR A 142 -0.30 5.31 -1.21
C THR A 142 0.12 5.02 0.21
N LEU A 143 1.42 5.07 0.46
CA LEU A 143 2.01 4.88 1.78
C LEU A 143 2.61 6.22 2.20
N GLN A 144 2.14 6.75 3.32
CA GLN A 144 2.63 7.99 3.88
C GLN A 144 3.25 7.72 5.26
N GLY A 145 4.53 8.03 5.40
CA GLY A 145 5.24 8.04 6.68
C GLY A 145 5.28 9.44 7.28
N ASP A 146 5.74 9.55 8.52
CA ASP A 146 6.02 10.83 9.17
C ASP A 146 7.20 10.71 10.15
N SER A 147 7.48 11.77 10.91
CA SER A 147 8.67 11.83 11.76
C SER A 147 8.60 10.93 12.99
N VAL A 148 7.41 10.45 13.33
CA VAL A 148 7.15 9.62 14.52
C VAL A 148 6.53 8.26 14.17
N GLY A 149 6.25 8.03 12.90
CA GLY A 149 5.53 6.86 12.43
C GLY A 149 6.02 6.34 11.09
N SER A 150 6.03 5.01 11.00
CA SER A 150 6.53 4.27 9.85
C SER A 150 5.42 3.42 9.24
N VAL A 151 5.40 3.33 7.91
CA VAL A 151 4.53 2.40 7.19
C VAL A 151 5.33 1.51 6.26
N ALA A 152 4.93 0.26 6.12
CA ALA A 152 5.48 -0.64 5.12
C ALA A 152 4.39 -1.56 4.57
N LEU A 153 4.33 -1.70 3.25
CA LEU A 153 3.56 -2.76 2.59
C LEU A 153 4.49 -3.93 2.31
N THR A 154 4.23 -5.05 2.97
CA THR A 154 5.13 -6.21 3.01
C THR A 154 4.73 -7.32 2.06
N ASN A 155 3.44 -7.42 1.74
CA ASN A 155 2.93 -8.42 0.82
C ASN A 155 1.59 -7.98 0.23
N VAL A 156 1.29 -8.49 -0.95
CA VAL A 156 -0.02 -8.41 -1.60
C VAL A 156 -0.37 -9.81 -2.08
N ASN A 157 -1.51 -10.33 -1.63
CA ASN A 157 -1.99 -11.66 -1.96
C ASN A 157 -3.27 -11.58 -2.78
N MET A 158 -3.48 -12.55 -3.67
CA MET A 158 -4.72 -12.70 -4.42
C MET A 158 -5.37 -14.03 -4.04
N THR A 159 -6.65 -13.99 -3.70
CA THR A 159 -7.46 -15.21 -3.57
C THR A 159 -8.36 -15.34 -4.79
N VAL A 160 -8.16 -16.41 -5.57
CA VAL A 160 -9.02 -16.74 -6.71
C VAL A 160 -10.14 -17.65 -6.23
N LEU A 161 -11.37 -17.15 -6.28
CA LEU A 161 -12.58 -17.89 -5.91
C LEU A 161 -13.11 -18.72 -7.07
N ARG A 162 -13.08 -18.14 -8.28
CA ARG A 162 -13.56 -18.81 -9.49
C ARG A 162 -12.63 -18.52 -10.67
N ARG A 163 -12.41 -19.54 -11.49
CA ARG A 163 -11.75 -19.42 -12.80
C ARG A 163 -12.55 -20.21 -13.81
N SER A 164 -13.00 -19.56 -14.87
CA SER A 164 -13.75 -20.18 -15.97
C SER A 164 -13.12 -19.85 -17.31
N ALA A 165 -13.25 -20.76 -18.29
CA ALA A 165 -12.83 -20.45 -19.65
C ALA A 165 -13.66 -19.27 -20.19
N GLN A 166 -12.99 -18.35 -20.88
CA GLN A 166 -13.64 -17.26 -21.58
C GLN A 166 -14.41 -17.82 -22.78
N SER A 167 -15.63 -17.33 -22.99
CA SER A 167 -16.39 -17.64 -24.20
C SER A 167 -15.73 -16.97 -25.41
N THR A 168 -15.88 -17.54 -26.61
CA THR A 168 -15.36 -16.93 -27.85
C THR A 168 -16.10 -15.66 -28.26
N SER A 169 -17.23 -15.36 -27.62
CA SER A 169 -18.09 -14.21 -27.93
C SER A 169 -18.21 -13.29 -26.72
N GLY A 170 -17.36 -12.29 -26.65
CA GLY A 170 -17.55 -11.19 -25.72
C GLY A 170 -17.18 -9.86 -26.37
N THR A 171 -17.50 -8.79 -25.65
CA THR A 171 -17.46 -7.44 -26.18
C THR A 171 -16.58 -6.58 -25.28
N TRP A 172 -15.54 -5.99 -25.86
CA TRP A 172 -14.75 -4.99 -25.14
C TRP A 172 -15.52 -3.68 -25.05
N ILE A 173 -15.49 -3.06 -23.87
CA ILE A 173 -15.95 -1.71 -23.59
C ILE A 173 -14.72 -0.89 -23.22
N SER A 174 -14.46 0.19 -23.95
CA SER A 174 -13.39 1.11 -23.56
C SER A 174 -13.90 2.13 -22.55
N CYS A 175 -13.13 2.27 -21.48
CA CYS A 175 -13.36 3.22 -20.40
C CYS A 175 -12.48 4.47 -20.49
N TYR A 176 -11.50 4.45 -21.40
CA TYR A 176 -10.35 5.32 -21.36
C TYR A 176 -10.24 6.19 -22.61
N TYR A 177 -10.08 7.49 -22.39
CA TYR A 177 -9.86 8.50 -23.44
C TYR A 177 -8.46 9.14 -23.40
N GLY A 178 -7.52 8.60 -22.61
CA GLY A 178 -6.16 9.13 -22.44
C GLY A 178 -5.88 9.76 -21.08
N GLY A 179 -4.62 9.76 -20.66
CA GLY A 179 -4.13 10.33 -19.39
C GLY A 179 -4.08 9.32 -18.23
N GLY A 180 -2.89 8.85 -17.87
CA GLY A 180 -2.67 7.97 -16.73
C GLY A 180 -1.37 8.38 -16.06
N THR A 181 -1.38 8.51 -14.74
CA THR A 181 -0.15 8.70 -13.98
C THR A 181 0.42 7.33 -13.65
N ASN A 182 1.60 7.03 -14.17
CA ASN A 182 2.31 5.83 -13.76
C ASN A 182 2.83 6.05 -12.34
N ALA A 183 2.30 5.28 -11.37
CA ALA A 183 2.88 5.26 -10.03
C ALA A 183 4.35 4.85 -10.12
N PRO A 184 5.26 5.40 -9.29
CA PRO A 184 6.70 5.10 -9.38
C PRO A 184 7.04 3.64 -9.07
N PHE A 185 6.12 2.90 -8.44
CA PHE A 185 6.25 1.48 -8.18
C PHE A 185 5.10 0.68 -8.80
N ARG A 186 5.41 -0.51 -9.31
CA ARG A 186 4.44 -1.52 -9.74
C ARG A 186 4.58 -2.75 -8.87
N ILE A 187 3.47 -3.22 -8.35
CA ILE A 187 3.35 -4.52 -7.68
C ILE A 187 2.58 -5.44 -8.63
N GLU A 188 3.14 -6.59 -8.96
CA GLU A 188 2.45 -7.60 -9.78
C GLU A 188 2.10 -8.80 -8.91
N VAL A 189 0.83 -9.22 -8.91
CA VAL A 189 0.38 -10.45 -8.25
C VAL A 189 0.07 -11.51 -9.30
N ASN A 190 0.82 -12.60 -9.29
CA ASN A 190 0.65 -13.69 -10.25
C ASN A 190 -0.35 -14.72 -9.74
N THR A 191 -1.50 -14.83 -10.40
CA THR A 191 -2.58 -15.77 -10.02
C THR A 191 -2.21 -17.24 -10.16
N ARG A 192 -1.19 -17.60 -10.98
CA ARG A 192 -0.76 -18.99 -11.14
C ARG A 192 0.13 -19.46 -10.00
N THR A 193 1.02 -18.58 -9.56
CA THR A 193 2.00 -18.92 -8.52
C THR A 193 1.60 -18.42 -7.15
N ASN A 194 0.58 -17.56 -7.07
CA ASN A 194 0.19 -16.78 -5.90
C ASN A 194 1.40 -16.07 -5.26
N LYS A 195 2.25 -15.48 -6.09
CA LYS A 195 3.42 -14.72 -5.65
C LYS A 195 3.26 -13.28 -6.11
N SER A 196 3.68 -12.34 -5.27
CA SER A 196 3.78 -10.95 -5.63
C SER A 196 5.24 -10.52 -5.82
N THR A 197 5.44 -9.58 -6.74
CA THR A 197 6.72 -8.92 -6.97
C THR A 197 6.54 -7.41 -6.95
N VAL A 198 7.59 -6.68 -6.61
CA VAL A 198 7.66 -5.22 -6.70
C VAL A 198 8.82 -4.80 -7.59
N ALA A 199 8.56 -3.84 -8.45
CA ALA A 199 9.55 -3.15 -9.28
C ALA A 199 9.29 -1.65 -9.25
N ASN A 200 10.32 -0.86 -9.46
CA ASN A 200 10.23 0.58 -9.66
C ASN A 200 10.31 0.90 -11.16
N TYR A 201 9.66 1.97 -11.57
CA TYR A 201 9.92 2.56 -12.87
C TYR A 201 11.22 3.38 -12.82
N ASP A 202 11.96 3.41 -13.93
CA ASP A 202 13.05 4.36 -14.13
C ASP A 202 12.52 5.72 -14.65
N GLU A 203 13.43 6.67 -14.87
CA GLU A 203 13.11 8.01 -15.37
C GLU A 203 12.46 8.00 -16.77
N ASP A 204 12.70 6.94 -17.55
CA ASP A 204 12.14 6.72 -18.88
C ASP A 204 10.84 5.89 -18.84
N HIS A 205 10.27 5.64 -17.65
CA HIS A 205 9.09 4.81 -17.40
C HIS A 205 9.23 3.34 -17.83
N ASN A 206 10.45 2.81 -17.91
CA ASN A 206 10.67 1.39 -18.05
C ASN A 206 10.59 0.69 -16.70
N LEU A 207 9.97 -0.49 -16.67
CA LEU A 207 9.88 -1.28 -15.46
C LEU A 207 11.24 -1.91 -15.14
N GLY A 208 11.77 -1.60 -13.96
CA GLY A 208 13.01 -2.16 -13.45
C GLY A 208 12.91 -3.65 -13.05
N PRO A 209 13.98 -4.22 -12.47
CA PRO A 209 14.00 -5.62 -12.08
C PRO A 209 12.98 -5.92 -10.97
N GLU A 210 12.19 -6.97 -11.18
CA GLU A 210 11.23 -7.47 -10.21
C GLU A 210 11.91 -8.11 -9.00
N ARG A 211 11.41 -7.78 -7.81
CA ARG A 211 11.85 -8.34 -6.53
C ARG A 211 10.68 -9.05 -5.83
N PRO A 212 10.85 -10.29 -5.34
CA PRO A 212 9.76 -11.02 -4.68
C PRO A 212 9.34 -10.35 -3.37
N MET A 213 8.02 -10.25 -3.17
CA MET A 213 7.41 -9.85 -1.92
C MET A 213 6.78 -11.08 -1.24
N PRO A 214 7.16 -11.41 -0.01
CA PRO A 214 8.36 -11.00 0.74
C PRO A 214 9.67 -11.60 0.16
N PRO A 215 10.87 -11.11 0.55
CA PRO A 215 11.16 -10.12 1.60
C PRO A 215 11.21 -8.66 1.15
N ALA A 216 11.05 -8.38 -0.15
CA ALA A 216 10.94 -6.99 -0.59
C ALA A 216 9.66 -6.36 -0.03
N PHE A 217 9.72 -5.07 0.29
CA PHE A 217 8.60 -4.28 0.78
C PHE A 217 8.64 -2.89 0.17
N LEU A 218 7.49 -2.20 0.20
CA LEU A 218 7.38 -0.79 -0.15
C LEU A 218 7.27 0.01 1.14
N SER A 219 8.11 1.03 1.29
CA SER A 219 8.11 1.96 2.43
C SER A 219 8.54 3.34 1.92
N PRO A 220 7.95 4.44 2.41
CA PRO A 220 8.49 5.76 2.19
C PRO A 220 9.80 5.94 2.98
N ASP A 221 10.66 6.81 2.48
CA ASP A 221 11.87 7.24 3.19
C ASP A 221 11.52 8.39 4.16
N GLY A 222 11.51 8.10 5.47
CA GLY A 222 11.19 9.11 6.49
C GLY A 222 9.78 9.70 6.35
N ASN A 223 9.69 11.03 6.29
CA ASN A 223 8.42 11.77 6.18
C ASN A 223 7.84 11.82 4.75
N ALA A 224 8.33 10.97 3.86
CA ALA A 224 7.91 10.95 2.47
C ALA A 224 6.56 10.23 2.28
N SER A 225 6.00 10.41 1.09
CA SER A 225 4.93 9.57 0.57
C SER A 225 5.47 8.78 -0.62
N VAL A 226 5.03 7.53 -0.76
CA VAL A 226 5.32 6.69 -1.90
C VAL A 226 4.03 6.10 -2.44
N ALA A 227 3.87 6.16 -3.76
CA ALA A 227 2.72 5.57 -4.45
C ALA A 227 3.16 4.31 -5.22
N GLY A 228 2.26 3.34 -5.29
CA GLY A 228 2.42 2.15 -6.11
C GLY A 228 1.11 1.82 -6.80
N ASN A 229 1.21 1.07 -7.88
CA ASN A 229 0.05 0.51 -8.55
C ASN A 229 0.15 -1.01 -8.53
N VAL A 230 -0.95 -1.68 -8.20
CA VAL A 230 -1.03 -3.14 -8.12
C VAL A 230 -1.76 -3.65 -9.35
N GLY A 231 -1.11 -4.53 -10.09
CA GLY A 231 -1.70 -5.28 -11.19
C GLY A 231 -1.73 -6.77 -10.93
N VAL A 232 -2.57 -7.47 -11.68
CA VAL A 232 -2.74 -8.91 -11.55
C VAL A 232 -2.39 -9.59 -12.87
N LYS A 233 -1.47 -10.54 -12.80
CA LYS A 233 -1.10 -11.38 -13.94
C LYS A 233 -1.89 -12.66 -13.94
N SER A 234 -2.59 -12.89 -15.04
CA SER A 234 -3.51 -14.01 -15.22
C SER A 234 -3.20 -14.77 -16.50
N LEU A 235 -3.73 -15.99 -16.62
CA LEU A 235 -3.70 -16.71 -17.88
C LEU A 235 -4.73 -16.16 -18.85
N ASP A 236 -4.33 -16.05 -20.11
CA ASP A 236 -5.17 -15.63 -21.22
C ASP A 236 -6.28 -16.66 -21.49
N GLY A 237 -7.42 -16.18 -21.99
CA GLY A 237 -8.58 -17.04 -22.29
C GLY A 237 -9.36 -17.52 -21.06
N TYR A 238 -9.14 -16.90 -19.89
CA TYR A 238 -9.88 -17.20 -18.66
C TYR A 238 -10.48 -15.93 -18.04
N LEU A 239 -11.64 -16.12 -17.43
CA LEU A 239 -12.33 -15.16 -16.58
C LEU A 239 -12.11 -15.55 -15.11
N TYR A 240 -11.82 -14.57 -14.28
CA TYR A 240 -11.49 -14.77 -12.87
C TYR A 240 -12.45 -14.01 -11.96
N GLU A 241 -12.70 -14.58 -10.80
CA GLU A 241 -13.33 -13.91 -9.66
C GLU A 241 -12.50 -14.13 -8.40
N GLY A 242 -12.42 -13.12 -7.54
CA GLY A 242 -11.56 -13.17 -6.35
C GLY A 242 -11.46 -11.85 -5.61
N TYR A 243 -10.50 -11.76 -4.70
CA TYR A 243 -10.21 -10.55 -3.94
C TYR A 243 -8.72 -10.42 -3.63
N ILE A 244 -8.28 -9.18 -3.42
CA ILE A 244 -6.87 -8.85 -3.14
C ILE A 244 -6.74 -8.45 -1.67
N THR A 245 -5.77 -9.02 -0.97
CA THR A 245 -5.44 -8.67 0.41
C THR A 245 -4.05 -8.06 0.48
N PHE A 246 -4.00 -6.85 1.00
CA PHE A 246 -2.80 -6.08 1.28
C PHE A 246 -2.37 -6.33 2.72
N VAL A 247 -1.10 -6.65 2.93
CA VAL A 247 -0.52 -6.93 4.24
C VAL A 247 0.65 -5.98 4.49
N GLY A 248 0.56 -5.22 5.57
CA GLY A 248 1.55 -4.22 5.91
C GLY A 248 1.68 -4.01 7.41
N VAL A 249 2.41 -2.97 7.76
CA VAL A 249 2.65 -2.52 9.13
C VAL A 249 2.49 -1.01 9.17
N VAL A 250 1.77 -0.51 10.16
CA VAL A 250 1.64 0.93 10.46
C VAL A 250 2.00 1.13 11.92
N ASN A 251 3.06 1.90 12.18
CA ASN A 251 3.55 2.19 13.53
C ASN A 251 3.81 0.92 14.36
N GLY A 252 4.47 -0.07 13.73
CA GLY A 252 4.79 -1.36 14.34
C GLY A 252 3.60 -2.31 14.52
N LYS A 253 2.37 -1.88 14.19
CA LYS A 253 1.17 -2.73 14.27
C LYS A 253 0.85 -3.35 12.92
N PRO A 254 0.48 -4.64 12.87
CA PRO A 254 -0.01 -5.27 11.65
C PRO A 254 -1.20 -4.49 11.08
N TRP A 255 -1.18 -4.31 9.77
CA TRP A 255 -2.26 -3.67 9.02
C TRP A 255 -2.65 -4.58 7.86
N ASN A 256 -3.95 -4.82 7.70
CA ASN A 256 -4.49 -5.61 6.61
C ASN A 256 -5.66 -4.87 5.98
N HIS A 257 -5.75 -4.92 4.65
CA HIS A 257 -6.88 -4.37 3.92
C HIS A 257 -7.24 -5.30 2.76
N THR A 258 -8.53 -5.48 2.50
CA THR A 258 -9.00 -6.36 1.44
C THR A 258 -9.88 -5.58 0.48
N VAL A 259 -9.62 -5.73 -0.82
CA VAL A 259 -10.43 -5.18 -1.90
C VAL A 259 -11.19 -6.31 -2.57
N GLY A 260 -12.52 -6.25 -2.48
CA GLY A 260 -13.44 -7.35 -2.82
C GLY A 260 -13.70 -8.28 -1.64
N SER A 261 -14.57 -9.27 -1.85
CA SER A 261 -14.97 -10.26 -0.85
C SER A 261 -15.57 -11.50 -1.54
N ASP A 262 -15.96 -12.50 -0.75
CA ASP A 262 -16.65 -13.70 -1.27
C ASP A 262 -18.02 -13.39 -1.89
N ASP A 263 -18.78 -12.47 -1.29
CA ASP A 263 -20.11 -12.05 -1.75
C ASP A 263 -20.04 -10.97 -2.84
N ARG A 264 -18.97 -10.17 -2.87
CA ARG A 264 -18.73 -9.11 -3.86
C ARG A 264 -17.30 -9.22 -4.42
N PRO A 265 -17.01 -10.27 -5.21
CA PRO A 265 -15.67 -10.47 -5.72
C PRO A 265 -15.33 -9.45 -6.80
N LEU A 266 -14.04 -9.15 -6.92
CA LEU A 266 -13.47 -8.57 -8.12
C LEU A 266 -13.61 -9.56 -9.26
N ARG A 267 -13.93 -9.07 -10.46
CA ARG A 267 -14.04 -9.88 -11.67
C ARG A 267 -13.07 -9.36 -12.71
N TRP A 268 -12.18 -10.19 -13.21
CA TRP A 268 -11.19 -9.73 -14.17
C TRP A 268 -10.85 -10.75 -15.24
N ILE A 269 -10.23 -10.24 -16.29
CA ILE A 269 -9.63 -10.97 -17.40
C ILE A 269 -8.15 -10.56 -17.52
N SER A 270 -7.34 -11.35 -18.22
CA SER A 270 -5.94 -11.02 -18.47
C SER A 270 -5.80 -9.74 -19.31
N SER A 271 -4.91 -8.83 -18.90
CA SER A 271 -4.69 -7.53 -19.55
C SER A 271 -4.15 -7.62 -20.98
N THR A 272 -3.55 -8.75 -21.33
CA THR A 272 -3.03 -9.04 -22.68
C THR A 272 -4.14 -9.33 -23.69
N SER A 273 -5.38 -9.56 -23.24
CA SER A 273 -6.50 -9.91 -24.10
C SER A 273 -7.18 -8.69 -24.72
N TYR A 274 -6.84 -7.47 -24.27
CA TYR A 274 -7.39 -6.24 -24.80
C TYR A 274 -6.77 -5.89 -26.16
N GLY A 275 -7.58 -5.94 -27.22
CA GLY A 275 -7.15 -5.67 -28.60
C GLY A 275 -7.00 -4.19 -28.95
N GLY A 276 -7.07 -3.28 -27.97
CA GLY A 276 -7.04 -1.83 -28.18
C GLY A 276 -8.41 -1.21 -28.44
N THR A 277 -8.41 0.12 -28.58
CA THR A 277 -9.63 0.95 -28.63
C THR A 277 -10.47 0.74 -29.89
N ASP A 278 -9.85 0.39 -31.02
CA ASP A 278 -10.56 0.25 -32.31
C ASP A 278 -11.47 -0.99 -32.34
N ALA A 279 -11.22 -1.98 -31.50
CA ALA A 279 -12.03 -3.18 -31.33
C ALA A 279 -12.98 -3.12 -30.12
N SER A 280 -13.18 -1.93 -29.55
CA SER A 280 -13.97 -1.73 -28.34
C SER A 280 -15.21 -0.86 -28.60
N TYR A 281 -16.25 -1.08 -27.79
CA TYR A 281 -17.46 -0.28 -27.78
C TYR A 281 -17.32 0.88 -26.78
N MET A 282 -17.84 2.03 -27.16
CA MET A 282 -17.92 3.21 -26.33
C MET A 282 -19.36 3.68 -26.24
N TRP A 283 -19.74 4.28 -25.12
CA TRP A 283 -21.08 4.83 -24.97
C TRP A 283 -21.15 6.24 -25.56
N ASN A 284 -21.92 6.40 -26.62
CA ASN A 284 -22.20 7.71 -27.18
C ASN A 284 -23.25 8.43 -26.31
N ARG A 285 -22.81 9.45 -25.57
CA ARG A 285 -23.68 10.22 -24.66
C ARG A 285 -24.85 10.91 -25.38
N LYS A 286 -24.65 11.40 -26.60
CA LYS A 286 -25.66 12.14 -27.37
C LYS A 286 -26.75 11.21 -27.89
N THR A 287 -26.33 10.14 -28.58
CA THR A 287 -27.28 9.18 -29.17
C THR A 287 -27.79 8.16 -28.16
N ARG A 288 -27.16 8.08 -26.98
CA ARG A 288 -27.43 7.10 -25.92
C ARG A 288 -27.36 5.67 -26.44
N LYS A 289 -26.29 5.37 -27.18
CA LYS A 289 -26.05 4.05 -27.80
C LYS A 289 -24.59 3.66 -27.69
N TRP A 290 -24.34 2.36 -27.60
CA TRP A 290 -23.02 1.79 -27.80
C TRP A 290 -22.60 1.91 -29.27
N THR A 291 -21.41 2.46 -29.51
CA THR A 291 -20.82 2.61 -30.84
C THR A 291 -19.45 1.93 -30.86
N LEU A 292 -19.15 1.21 -31.94
CA LEU A 292 -17.85 0.56 -32.11
C LEU A 292 -16.78 1.59 -32.50
N GLY A 293 -15.58 1.44 -31.93
CA GLY A 293 -14.40 2.22 -32.24
C GLY A 293 -14.33 3.55 -31.49
N HIS A 294 -13.27 4.30 -31.79
CA HIS A 294 -13.03 5.59 -31.16
C HIS A 294 -13.93 6.65 -31.80
N THR A 295 -15.00 7.04 -31.12
CA THR A 295 -15.63 8.34 -31.40
C THR A 295 -15.13 9.33 -30.35
N PRO A 296 -13.99 10.00 -30.58
CA PRO A 296 -13.58 11.10 -29.73
C PRO A 296 -14.65 12.17 -29.91
N TYR A 297 -15.49 12.35 -28.88
CA TYR A 297 -16.40 13.48 -28.70
C TYR A 297 -16.58 14.36 -29.95
N GLN A 298 -17.32 13.87 -30.95
CA GLN A 298 -17.76 14.76 -32.02
C GLN A 298 -18.89 15.59 -31.42
N GLU A 299 -18.52 16.77 -30.93
CA GLU A 299 -19.43 17.88 -30.64
C GLU A 299 -20.32 18.24 -31.82
#